data_AF-A0A499SAG1-F1
#
_entry.id   AF-A0A499SAG1-F1
#
_cell.length_a   1.000
_cell.length_b   1.000
_cell.length_c   1.000
_cell.angle_alpha   90.00
_cell.angle_beta   90.00
_cell.angle_gamma   90.00
#
_symmetry.space_group_name_H-M   'P 1'
#
loop_
_entity.id
_entity.type
_entity.pdbx_description
1 polymer ?
#
loop_
_entity_poly.entity_id
_entity_poly.type
_entity_poly.pdbx_seq_one_letter_code
_entity_poly.pdbx_strand_id
1 'polypeptide(L)' 'MTINFVFTFSVFDKTSKEIAELCNIPNDQRIQKIIKIMKDQNISDTDFEFLKLYDFYFADNPDINF' A
#
# COMPACT_ATOMS: atom_id res chain seq x y z
N MET A 1 8.03 -6.18 -20.53
CA MET A 1 8.96 -5.61 -19.53
C MET A 1 8.65 -6.31 -18.21
N THR A 2 9.53 -7.20 -17.76
CA THR A 2 9.33 -7.91 -16.49
C THR A 2 9.61 -6.91 -15.38
N ILE A 3 8.56 -6.34 -14.79
CA ILE A 3 8.70 -5.53 -13.59
C ILE A 3 9.01 -6.54 -12.48
N ASN A 4 10.31 -6.72 -12.20
CA ASN A 4 10.72 -7.39 -10.97
C ASN A 4 10.29 -6.46 -9.84
N PHE A 5 9.12 -6.71 -9.25
CA PHE A 5 8.74 -6.11 -7.98
C PHE A 5 9.71 -6.67 -6.94
N VAL A 6 10.87 -6.02 -6.81
CA VAL A 6 11.76 -6.24 -5.70
C VAL A 6 11.00 -5.70 -4.49
N PHE A 7 10.51 -6.60 -3.64
CA PHE A 7 9.90 -6.21 -2.38
C PHE A 7 10.91 -5.36 -1.61
N THR A 8 10.58 -4.10 -1.39
CA THR A 8 11.57 -3.14 -0.89
C THR A 8 11.49 -2.96 0.61
N PHE A 9 10.34 -3.19 1.22
CA PHE A 9 10.14 -3.05 2.66
C PHE A 9 8.96 -3.85 3.21
N SER A 10 9.06 -4.15 4.50
CA SER A 10 7.97 -4.63 5.35
C SER A 10 7.08 -3.43 5.73
N VAL A 11 5.78 -3.57 5.53
CA VAL A 11 4.75 -2.56 5.81
C VAL A 11 4.46 -2.49 7.30
N PHE A 12 4.51 -3.59 8.06
CA PHE A 12 4.23 -3.55 9.50
C PHE A 12 5.39 -2.97 10.32
N ASP A 13 6.61 -3.00 9.79
CA ASP A 13 7.79 -2.38 10.39
C ASP A 13 7.91 -0.87 10.09
N LYS A 14 7.02 -0.33 9.26
CA LYS A 14 7.03 1.06 8.82
C LYS A 14 5.88 1.86 9.42
N THR A 15 6.15 3.13 9.68
CA THR A 15 5.10 4.08 10.06
C THR A 15 4.24 4.43 8.85
N SER A 16 2.99 4.85 9.08
CA SER A 16 2.11 5.28 7.97
C SER A 16 2.71 6.42 7.15
N LYS A 17 3.53 7.28 7.79
CA LYS A 17 4.26 8.34 7.12
C LYS A 17 5.33 7.81 6.17
N GLU A 18 6.15 6.86 6.62
CA GLU A 18 7.15 6.24 5.75
C GLU A 18 6.51 5.51 4.58
N ILE A 19 5.41 4.79 4.81
CA ILE A 19 4.67 4.11 3.75
C ILE A 19 4.12 5.13 2.74
N ALA A 20 3.59 6.25 3.21
CA ALA A 20 3.12 7.33 2.35
C ALA A 20 4.22 7.88 1.44
N GLU A 21 5.41 8.12 2.00
CA GLU A 21 6.57 8.62 1.27
C GLU A 21 7.11 7.56 0.28
N LEU A 22 7.21 6.30 0.71
CA LEU A 22 7.72 5.19 -0.11
C LEU A 22 6.78 4.82 -1.26
N CYS A 23 5.47 4.85 -1.01
CA CYS A 23 4.43 4.54 -2.00
C CYS A 23 3.93 5.77 -2.78
N ASN A 24 4.42 6.97 -2.45
CA ASN A 24 3.94 8.24 -3.01
C ASN A 24 2.40 8.41 -2.94
N ILE A 25 1.82 8.09 -1.78
CA ILE A 25 0.38 8.22 -1.49
C ILE A 25 0.15 9.21 -0.35
N PRO A 26 -1.07 9.75 -0.18
CA PRO A 26 -1.39 10.59 0.97
C PRO A 26 -1.15 9.86 2.30
N ASN A 27 -0.48 10.51 3.26
CA ASN A 27 -0.36 10.00 4.63
C ASN A 27 -1.66 10.26 5.39
N ASP A 28 -2.64 9.38 5.20
CA ASP A 28 -3.95 9.52 5.81
C ASP A 28 -4.46 8.21 6.44
N GLN A 29 -5.65 8.25 7.05
CA GLN A 29 -6.23 7.13 7.78
C GLN A 29 -6.42 5.87 6.91
N ARG A 30 -6.40 6.00 5.58
CA ARG A 30 -6.47 4.89 4.63
C ARG A 30 -5.33 3.90 4.83
N ILE A 31 -4.10 4.39 5.02
CA ILE A 31 -2.91 3.54 5.23
C ILE A 31 -3.12 2.66 6.47
N GLN A 32 -3.56 3.25 7.58
CA GLN A 32 -3.83 2.50 8.81
C GLN A 32 -4.96 1.49 8.65
N LYS A 33 -6.01 1.82 7.86
CA LYS A 33 -7.09 0.87 7.55
C LYS A 33 -6.59 -0.33 6.76
N ILE A 34 -5.77 -0.13 5.73
CA ILE A 34 -5.19 -1.24 4.95
C ILE A 34 -4.27 -2.11 5.81
N ILE A 35 -3.37 -1.50 6.60
CA ILE A 35 -2.51 -2.25 7.52
C ILE A 35 -3.34 -3.11 8.48
N LYS A 36 -4.44 -2.56 9.01
CA LYS A 36 -5.34 -3.32 9.88
C LYS A 36 -5.99 -4.49 9.13
N ILE A 37 -6.49 -4.28 7.91
CA ILE A 37 -7.06 -5.34 7.06
C ILE A 37 -6.03 -6.43 6.79
N MET A 38 -4.78 -6.05 6.50
CA MET A 38 -3.69 -7.00 6.27
C MET A 38 -3.44 -7.87 7.51
N LYS A 39 -3.42 -7.27 8.71
CA LYS A 39 -3.27 -8.03 9.96
C LYS A 39 -4.46 -8.93 10.26
N ASP A 40 -5.68 -8.42 10.13
CA ASP A 40 -6.91 -9.16 10.42
C ASP A 40 -7.11 -10.35 9.46
N GLN A 41 -6.71 -10.19 8.20
CA GLN A 41 -6.82 -11.23 7.16
C GLN A 41 -5.55 -12.08 6.99
N ASN A 42 -4.53 -11.85 7.81
CA ASN A 42 -3.23 -12.53 7.74
C ASN A 42 -2.59 -12.45 6.33
N ILE A 43 -2.69 -11.27 5.71
CA ILE A 43 -2.09 -10.97 4.41
C ILE A 43 -0.60 -10.72 4.60
N SER A 44 0.19 -11.13 3.61
CA SER A 44 1.63 -10.95 3.61
C SER A 44 2.02 -9.49 3.81
N ASP A 45 2.95 -9.27 4.74
CA ASP A 45 3.52 -7.99 5.09
C ASP A 45 4.52 -7.50 4.02
N THR A 46 3.97 -7.13 2.85
CA THR A 46 4.76 -6.68 1.71
C THR A 46 4.16 -5.39 1.15
N ASP A 47 5.04 -4.51 0.68
CA ASP A 47 4.67 -3.30 -0.06
C ASP A 47 3.72 -3.58 -1.23
N PHE A 48 3.94 -4.69 -1.95
CA PHE A 48 3.08 -5.13 -3.06
C PHE A 48 1.64 -5.42 -2.63
N GLU A 49 1.44 -6.26 -1.61
CA GLU A 49 0.08 -6.59 -1.14
C GLU A 49 -0.60 -5.36 -0.54
N PHE A 50 0.15 -4.51 0.17
CA PHE A 50 -0.36 -3.23 0.66
C PHE A 50 -0.85 -2.35 -0.48
N LEU A 51 -0.04 -2.13 -1.52
CA LEU A 51 -0.40 -1.30 -2.67
C LEU A 51 -1.62 -1.86 -3.41
N LYS A 52 -1.69 -3.18 -3.58
CA LYS A 52 -2.82 -3.84 -4.22
C LYS A 52 -4.12 -3.66 -3.43
N LEU A 53 -4.08 -3.76 -2.11
CA LEU A 53 -5.25 -3.49 -1.26
C LEU A 53 -5.59 -2.00 -1.23
N TYR A 54 -4.59 -1.13 -1.14
CA TYR A 54 -4.79 0.31 -1.16
C TYR A 54 -5.48 0.74 -2.46
N ASP A 55 -5.02 0.23 -3.61
CA ASP A 55 -5.64 0.42 -4.91
C ASP A 55 -7.06 -0.17 -4.94
N PHE A 56 -7.26 -1.42 -4.52
CA PHE A 56 -8.58 -2.06 -4.49
C PHE A 56 -9.63 -1.29 -3.65
N TYR A 57 -9.24 -0.76 -2.49
CA TYR A 57 -10.17 -0.07 -1.58
C TYR A 57 -10.31 1.42 -1.86
N PHE A 58 -9.29 2.06 -2.43
CA PHE A 58 -9.20 3.52 -2.48
C PHE A 58 -8.80 4.09 -3.84
N ALA A 59 -8.46 3.26 -4.82
CA ALA A 59 -8.45 3.69 -6.22
C ALA A 59 -9.89 3.72 -6.76
N ASP A 60 -10.68 4.65 -6.23
CA ASP A 60 -11.39 5.51 -7.15
C ASP A 60 -10.29 6.24 -7.92
N ASN A 61 -10.15 5.90 -9.20
CA ASN A 61 -9.11 6.44 -10.06
C ASN A 61 -9.75 7.45 -11.04
N PRO A 62 -10.04 8.71 -10.64
CA PRO A 62 -10.41 9.75 -11.60
C PRO A 62 -9.21 10.34 -12.36
N ASP A 63 -7.97 10.04 -11.97
CA ASP A 63 -6.78 10.78 -12.44
C ASP A 63 -5.84 10.00 -13.39
N ILE A 64 -6.25 8.85 -13.93
CA ILE A 64 -5.69 8.41 -15.22
C ILE A 64 -6.41 9.18 -16.34
N ASN A 65 -6.05 10.45 -16.50
CA ASN A 65 -6.31 11.17 -17.74
C ASN A 65 -5.31 10.65 -18.80
N PHE A 66 -5.83 10.01 -19.84
CA PHE A 66 -5.12 9.71 -21.09
C PHE A 66 -4.79 10.99 -21.87
#